data_AF-A0A830CBX3-F1
#
_entry.id   AF-A0A830CBX3-F1
#
_cell.length_a   1.000
_cell.length_b   1.000
_cell.length_c   1.000
_cell.angle_alpha   90.00
_cell.angle_beta   90.00
_cell.angle_gamma   90.00
#
_symmetry.space_group_name_H-M   'P 1'
#
loop_
_entity.id
_entity.type
_entity.pdbx_description
1 polymer ?
#
loop_
_entity_poly.entity_id
_entity_poly.type
_entity_poly.pdbx_seq_one_letter_code
_entity_poly.pdbx_strand_id
1 'polypeptide(L)' 'MRMMHNYFRIGGVAADLPHGWIDKCLDFCDYFLNGVAEYQKLITRNPIFLERVEAQSNLIPISYLESF' A
#
# COMPACT_ATOMS: atom_id res chain seq x y z
N MET A 1 17.81 6.43 -14.45
CA MET A 1 16.34 6.46 -14.67
C MET A 1 15.67 5.83 -13.44
N ARG A 2 14.90 6.58 -12.64
CA ARG A 2 14.29 6.07 -11.36
C ARG A 2 12.78 5.83 -11.40
N MET A 3 12.05 6.41 -12.36
CA MET A 3 10.58 6.29 -12.43
C MET A 3 10.09 5.58 -13.69
N MET A 4 10.67 5.85 -14.86
CA MET A 4 10.25 5.23 -16.12
C MET A 4 11.23 4.13 -16.51
N HIS A 5 10.85 2.88 -16.35
CA HIS A 5 11.76 1.74 -16.57
C HIS A 5 11.52 1.03 -17.90
N ASN A 6 10.43 1.34 -18.61
CA ASN A 6 10.01 0.65 -19.86
C ASN A 6 10.21 -0.88 -19.76
N TYR A 7 9.91 -1.42 -18.57
CA TYR A 7 10.20 -2.80 -18.20
C TYR A 7 9.19 -3.75 -18.85
N PHE A 8 7.93 -3.35 -18.86
CA PHE A 8 6.87 -4.03 -19.61
C PHE A 8 6.93 -3.62 -21.08
N ARG A 9 6.99 -4.63 -21.96
CA ARG A 9 6.99 -4.44 -23.42
C ARG A 9 5.98 -5.41 -24.04
N ILE A 10 5.46 -5.09 -25.22
CA ILE A 10 4.59 -6.01 -25.95
C ILE A 10 5.39 -7.28 -26.24
N GLY A 11 4.93 -8.42 -25.73
CA GLY A 11 5.63 -9.70 -25.83
C GLY A 11 6.46 -10.12 -24.61
N GLY A 12 6.51 -9.32 -23.53
CA GLY A 12 7.09 -9.76 -22.26
C GLY A 12 7.78 -8.66 -21.45
N VAL A 13 8.94 -8.99 -20.89
CA VAL A 13 9.74 -8.11 -20.03
C VAL A 13 11.05 -7.70 -20.71
N ALA A 14 11.58 -6.54 -20.35
CA ALA A 14 12.81 -6.00 -20.93
C ALA A 14 14.08 -6.73 -20.48
N ALA A 15 14.08 -7.30 -19.27
CA ALA A 15 15.20 -8.05 -18.70
C ALA A 15 14.70 -8.96 -17.56
N ASP A 16 15.44 -10.03 -17.28
CA ASP A 16 15.17 -10.91 -16.15
C ASP A 16 15.48 -10.24 -14.80
N LEU A 17 14.96 -10.83 -13.73
CA LEU A 17 15.17 -10.34 -12.37
C LEU A 17 16.60 -10.66 -11.91
N PRO A 18 17.26 -9.73 -11.18
CA PRO A 18 18.59 -9.97 -10.66
C PRO A 18 18.59 -11.10 -9.61
N HIS A 19 19.72 -11.79 -9.48
CA HIS A 19 19.86 -12.90 -8.53
C HIS A 19 19.55 -12.45 -7.09
N GLY A 20 18.73 -13.23 -6.38
CA GLY A 20 18.30 -12.91 -5.01
C GLY A 20 17.27 -11.78 -4.89
N TRP A 21 16.63 -11.37 -6.00
CA TRP A 21 15.56 -10.36 -5.95
C TRP A 21 14.31 -10.85 -5.22
N ILE A 22 13.96 -12.13 -5.40
CA ILE A 22 12.76 -12.73 -4.78
C ILE A 22 12.85 -12.69 -3.26
N ASP A 23 14.00 -13.08 -2.70
CA ASP A 23 14.22 -13.07 -1.25
C ASP A 23 14.09 -11.65 -0.68
N LYS A 24 14.70 -10.66 -1.35
CA LYS A 24 14.57 -9.25 -0.97
C LYS A 24 13.13 -8.72 -1.08
N CYS A 25 12.36 -9.22 -2.04
CA CYS A 25 10.95 -8.86 -2.16
C CYS A 25 10.12 -9.41 -1.03
N LEU A 26 10.37 -10.66 -0.60
CA LEU A 26 9.70 -11.25 0.55
C LEU A 26 10.06 -10.50 1.84
N ASP A 27 11.34 -10.21 2.06
CA ASP A 27 11.79 -9.40 3.20
C ASP A 27 11.11 -8.02 3.22
N PHE A 28 10.94 -7.41 2.04
CA PHE A 28 10.22 -6.13 1.93
C PHE A 28 8.74 -6.27 2.24
N CYS A 29 8.07 -7.33 1.78
CA CYS A 29 6.66 -7.58 2.09
C CYS A 29 6.45 -7.70 3.61
N ASP A 30 7.31 -8.44 4.30
CA ASP A 30 7.24 -8.60 5.76
C ASP A 30 7.48 -7.27 6.49
N TYR A 31 8.43 -6.47 6.03
CA TYR A 31 8.66 -5.13 6.57
C TYR A 31 7.46 -4.19 6.34
N PHE A 32 6.93 -4.17 5.12
CA PHE A 32 5.89 -3.24 4.71
C PHE A 32 4.57 -3.50 5.44
N LEU A 33 4.18 -4.77 5.61
CA LEU A 33 2.96 -5.13 6.32
C LEU A 33 2.96 -4.65 7.77
N ASN A 34 4.11 -4.74 8.45
CA ASN A 34 4.27 -4.22 9.81
C ASN A 34 4.12 -2.69 9.86
N GLY A 35 4.72 -1.98 8.90
CA GLY A 35 4.59 -0.52 8.79
C GLY A 35 3.15 -0.08 8.55
N VAL A 36 2.42 -0.75 7.65
CA VAL A 36 1.01 -0.46 7.36
C VAL A 36 0.13 -0.63 8.60
N ALA A 37 0.32 -1.71 9.36
CA ALA A 37 -0.44 -1.94 10.59
C ALA A 37 -0.19 -0.84 11.66
N GLU A 38 1.04 -0.34 11.76
CA GLU A 38 1.36 0.78 12.64
C GLU A 38 0.66 2.08 12.20
N TYR A 39 0.71 2.40 10.91
CA TYR A 39 0.01 3.57 10.36
C TYR A 39 -1.50 3.47 10.55
N GLN A 40 -2.10 2.30 10.32
CA GLN A 40 -3.52 2.07 10.53
C GLN A 40 -3.90 2.31 12.00
N LYS A 41 -3.10 1.83 12.96
CA LYS A 41 -3.35 2.07 14.39
C LYS A 41 -3.33 3.56 14.75
N LEU A 42 -2.43 4.34 14.16
CA LEU A 42 -2.32 5.79 14.39
C LEU A 42 -3.49 6.57 13.78
N ILE A 43 -3.97 6.15 12.61
CA ILE A 43 -5.02 6.84 11.86
C ILE A 43 -6.41 6.47 12.38
N THR A 44 -6.69 5.17 12.58
CA THR A 44 -8.02 4.66 12.95
C THR A 44 -8.50 5.13 14.33
N ARG A 45 -7.58 5.43 15.26
CA ARG A 45 -7.93 5.91 16.62
C ARG A 45 -7.91 7.43 16.76
N ASN A 46 -7.65 8.19 15.69
CA ASN A 46 -7.61 9.64 15.78
C ASN A 46 -9.01 10.24 15.55
N PRO A 47 -9.67 10.81 16.58
CA PRO A 47 -11.02 11.36 16.45
C PRO A 47 -11.09 12.51 15.44
N ILE A 48 -10.02 13.30 15.28
CA ILE A 48 -9.96 14.41 14.31
C ILE A 48 -9.98 13.88 12.87
N PHE A 49 -9.39 12.71 12.64
CA PHE A 49 -9.35 12.09 11.31
C PHE A 49 -10.71 11.52 10.94
N LEU A 50 -11.38 10.86 11.88
CA LEU A 50 -12.73 10.34 11.69
C LEU A 50 -13.74 11.45 11.41
N GLU A 51 -13.71 12.54 12.18
CA GLU A 51 -14.60 13.69 11.99
C GLU A 51 -14.42 14.34 10.61
N ARG A 52 -13.18 14.43 10.10
CA ARG A 52 -12.88 14.95 8.76
C ARG A 52 -13.33 14.01 7.65
N VAL A 53 -13.13 12.70 7.82
CA VAL A 53 -13.51 11.70 6.82
C VAL A 53 -15.03 11.56 6.75
N GLU A 54 -15.71 11.55 7.89
CA GLU A 54 -17.18 11.45 7.97
C GLU A 54 -17.86 12.66 7.33
N ALA A 55 -17.36 13.87 7.59
CA ALA A 55 -17.88 15.09 6.97
C ALA A 55 -17.73 15.13 5.44
N GLN A 56 -16.72 14.43 4.90
CA GLN A 56 -16.41 14.42 3.46
C GLN A 56 -16.98 13.20 2.72
N SER A 57 -17.37 12.13 3.44
CA SER A 57 -17.77 10.84 2.88
C SER A 57 -19.26 10.52 3.09
N ASN A 58 -20.16 11.43 2.72
CA ASN A 58 -21.60 11.12 2.60
C ASN A 58 -21.93 10.01 1.56
N LEU A 59 -20.91 9.42 0.91
CA LEU A 59 -21.03 8.39 -0.12
C LEU A 59 -20.50 7.01 0.31
N ILE A 60 -19.84 6.88 1.47
CA ILE A 60 -19.27 5.61 1.93
C ILE A 60 -19.76 5.32 3.36
N PRO A 61 -20.53 4.25 3.59
CA PRO A 61 -21.01 3.91 4.92
C PRO A 61 -19.83 3.59 5.86
N ILE A 62 -19.89 4.12 7.09
CA ILE A 62 -18.87 3.95 8.14
C ILE A 62 -18.60 2.47 8.46
N SER A 63 -19.55 1.57 8.19
CA SER A 63 -19.38 0.12 8.35
C SER A 63 -18.24 -0.47 7.50
N TYR A 64 -17.88 0.17 6.39
CA TYR A 64 -16.74 -0.26 5.57
C TYR A 64 -15.39 0.06 6.20
N LEU A 65 -15.31 1.06 7.09
CA LEU A 65 -14.06 1.41 7.77
C LEU A 65 -13.68 0.41 8.87
N GLU A 66 -14.64 -0.35 9.41
CA GLU A 66 -14.39 -1.43 10.37
C GLU A 66 -14.01 -2.77 9.70
N SER A 67 -14.10 -2.83 8.37
CA SER A 67 -13.86 -4.04 7.57
C SER A 67 -12.42 -4.16 7.03
N PHE A 68 -11.57 -3.15 7.27
CA PHE A 68 -10.16 -3.10 6.87
C PHE A 68 -9.24 -3.09 8.08
#